data_AF-A0A7X7WR24-F1
#
_entry.id   AF-A0A7X7WR24-F1
#
_cell.length_a   1.000
_cell.length_b   1.000
_cell.length_c   1.000
_cell.angle_alpha   90.00
_cell.angle_beta   90.00
_cell.angle_gamma   90.00
#
_symmetry.space_group_name_H-M   'P 1'
#
loop_
_entity.id
_entity.type
_entity.pdbx_description
1 polymer ?
#
loop_
_entity_poly.entity_id
_entity_poly.type
_entity_poly.pdbx_seq_one_letter_code
_entity_poly.pdbx_strand_id
1 'polypeptide(L)'
;MNKPTIARYLSQLKGKSDVKYVAMDMWNSYRDAVKSVLPNANIIIDKFHVVRMANEAMERVRKSLRSSLQPKQRRTLMHDRFILLKRQKMLLPKRCRNSLPFCGVCIAFYRSRWNSRYRRTD
;
A
#
# COMPACT_ATOMS: atom_id res chain seq x y z
N MET A 1 -10.11 -14.86 9.42
CA MET A 1 -10.76 -13.99 10.43
C MET A 1 -12.12 -13.59 9.88
N ASN A 2 -13.21 -13.90 10.57
CA ASN A 2 -14.56 -13.76 10.01
C ASN A 2 -15.13 -12.36 10.29
N LYS A 3 -15.72 -11.72 9.25
CA LYS A 3 -16.45 -10.44 9.34
C LYS A 3 -17.41 -10.34 10.55
N PRO A 4 -18.24 -11.36 10.88
CA PRO A 4 -19.15 -11.28 12.03
C PRO A 4 -18.44 -11.17 13.39
N THR A 5 -17.26 -11.78 13.55
CA THR A 5 -16.53 -11.74 14.82
C THR A 5 -16.05 -10.33 15.15
N ILE A 6 -15.54 -9.62 14.15
CA ILE A 6 -15.06 -8.24 14.29
C ILE A 6 -16.23 -7.29 14.55
N ALA A 7 -17.33 -7.44 13.80
CA ALA A 7 -18.53 -6.63 14.01
C ALA A 7 -19.09 -6.81 15.43
N ARG A 8 -19.12 -8.05 15.94
CA ARG A 8 -19.54 -8.35 17.32
C ARG A 8 -18.63 -7.68 18.35
N TYR A 9 -17.31 -7.79 18.18
CA TYR A 9 -16.33 -7.15 19.05
C TYR A 9 -16.50 -5.62 19.09
N LEU A 10 -16.60 -4.99 17.92
CA LEU A 10 -16.80 -3.54 17.81
C LEU A 10 -18.13 -3.09 18.42
N SER A 11 -19.18 -3.92 18.32
CA SER A 11 -20.50 -3.60 18.88
C SER A 11 -20.53 -3.63 20.40
N GLN A 12 -19.61 -4.37 21.03
CA GLN A 12 -19.47 -4.48 22.48
C GLN A 12 -18.67 -3.32 23.10
N LEU A 13 -18.07 -2.44 22.29
CA LEU A 13 -17.33 -1.28 22.79
C LEU A 13 -18.29 -0.24 23.39
N LYS A 14 -17.99 0.18 24.62
CA LYS A 14 -18.65 1.31 25.28
C LYS A 14 -18.16 2.62 24.63
N GLY A 15 -19.07 3.59 24.41
CA GLY A 15 -18.70 4.89 23.81
C GLY A 15 -18.47 4.87 22.30
N LYS A 16 -19.06 3.91 21.57
CA LYS A 16 -18.90 3.78 20.11
C LYS A 16 -19.32 5.02 19.32
N SER A 17 -20.23 5.83 19.85
CA SER A 17 -20.69 7.11 19.27
C SER A 17 -19.59 8.18 19.26
N ASP A 18 -18.62 8.10 20.17
CA ASP A 18 -17.61 9.12 20.40
C ASP A 18 -16.31 8.83 19.63
N VAL A 19 -16.24 7.66 18.99
CA VAL A 19 -15.08 7.24 18.20
C VAL A 19 -15.02 8.04 16.90
N LYS A 20 -14.07 8.98 16.82
CA LYS A 20 -13.87 9.83 15.64
C LYS A 20 -12.91 9.25 14.60
N TYR A 21 -11.95 8.42 15.03
CA TYR A 21 -10.91 7.88 14.15
C TYR A 21 -10.68 6.40 14.43
N VAL A 22 -10.56 5.61 13.37
CA VAL A 22 -10.20 4.20 13.44
C VAL A 22 -9.00 3.96 12.54
N ALA A 23 -7.86 3.62 13.15
CA ALA A 23 -6.70 3.13 12.42
C ALA A 23 -6.89 1.65 12.11
N MET A 24 -6.83 1.28 10.83
CA MET A 24 -6.99 -0.12 10.40
C MET A 24 -6.17 -0.46 9.17
N ASP A 25 -6.10 -1.77 8.89
CA ASP A 25 -5.54 -2.31 7.67
C ASP A 25 -6.41 -2.08 6.43
N MET A 26 -5.80 -2.19 5.24
CA MET A 26 -6.46 -2.08 3.93
C MET A 26 -7.34 -3.27 3.55
N TRP A 27 -8.01 -3.92 4.50
CA TRP A 27 -8.91 -5.01 4.19
C TRP A 27 -10.37 -4.54 4.10
N ASN A 28 -10.97 -4.71 2.92
CA ASN A 28 -12.36 -4.29 2.65
C ASN A 28 -13.36 -4.86 3.65
N SER A 29 -13.26 -6.15 3.99
CA SER A 29 -14.20 -6.78 4.92
C SER A 29 -14.15 -6.14 6.31
N TYR A 30 -12.98 -5.65 6.71
CA TYR A 30 -12.77 -4.94 7.97
C TYR A 30 -13.36 -3.53 7.92
N ARG A 31 -13.13 -2.81 6.80
CA ARG A 31 -13.76 -1.51 6.55
C ARG A 31 -15.29 -1.60 6.60
N ASP A 32 -15.88 -2.61 5.97
CA ASP A 32 -17.34 -2.75 5.95
C ASP A 32 -17.90 -3.04 7.35
N ALA A 33 -17.21 -3.88 8.13
CA ALA A 33 -17.58 -4.14 9.51
C ALA A 33 -17.50 -2.86 10.36
N VAL A 34 -16.42 -2.09 10.24
CA VAL A 34 -16.26 -0.83 10.97
C VAL A 34 -17.29 0.20 10.53
N LYS A 35 -17.55 0.36 9.23
CA LYS A 35 -18.60 1.26 8.73
C LYS A 35 -19.99 0.88 9.23
N SER A 36 -20.28 -0.41 9.38
CA SER A 36 -21.58 -0.87 9.89
C SER A 36 -21.79 -0.58 11.37
N VAL A 37 -20.72 -0.54 12.18
CA VAL A 37 -20.80 -0.37 13.64
C VAL A 37 -20.49 1.06 14.08
N LEU A 38 -19.59 1.74 13.36
CA LEU A 38 -19.03 3.06 13.64
C LEU A 38 -19.17 3.96 12.41
N PRO A 39 -20.39 4.37 12.03
CA PRO A 39 -20.61 5.19 10.83
C PRO A 39 -19.97 6.58 10.94
N ASN A 40 -19.81 7.11 12.16
CA ASN A 40 -19.25 8.44 12.42
C ASN A 40 -17.72 8.47 12.41
N ALA A 41 -17.05 7.31 12.35
CA ALA A 41 -15.61 7.22 12.47
C ALA A 41 -14.89 7.37 11.12
N ASN A 42 -13.88 8.23 11.09
CA ASN A 42 -12.96 8.37 9.97
C ASN A 42 -11.94 7.23 9.96
N ILE A 43 -11.85 6.53 8.84
CA ILE A 43 -10.95 5.40 8.67
C ILE A 43 -9.57 5.88 8.22
N ILE A 44 -8.56 5.66 9.07
CA ILE A 44 -7.16 5.94 8.78
C ILE A 44 -6.47 4.62 8.40
N ILE A 45 -5.80 4.60 7.26
CA ILE A 45 -5.06 3.43 6.79
C ILE A 45 -3.64 3.47 7.35
N ASP A 46 -3.16 2.34 7.88
CA ASP A 46 -1.77 2.22 8.30
C ASP A 46 -0.80 2.34 7.10
N LYS A 47 0.08 3.34 7.19
CA LYS A 47 1.15 3.61 6.24
C LYS A 47 2.10 2.43 6.05
N PHE A 48 2.37 1.61 7.07
CA PHE A 48 3.28 0.47 6.94
C PHE A 48 2.77 -0.54 5.92
N HIS A 49 1.47 -0.84 5.95
CA HIS A 49 0.85 -1.74 4.98
C HIS A 49 0.92 -1.18 3.57
N VAL A 50 0.74 0.14 3.40
CA VAL A 50 0.86 0.81 2.10
C VAL A 50 2.28 0.70 1.55
N VAL A 51 3.28 1.01 2.38
CA VAL A 51 4.70 0.93 1.99
C VAL A 51 5.10 -0.51 1.67
N ARG A 52 4.66 -1.49 2.47
CA ARG A 52 4.92 -2.91 2.20
C ARG A 52 4.33 -3.34 0.85
N MET A 53 3.09 -2.98 0.55
CA MET A 53 2.46 -3.30 -0.73
C MET A 53 3.19 -2.67 -1.92
N ALA A 54 3.67 -1.44 -1.78
CA ALA A 54 4.48 -0.78 -2.80
C ALA A 54 5.82 -1.52 -3.02
N ASN A 55 6.49 -1.91 -1.94
CA ASN A 55 7.73 -2.68 -2.01
C ASN A 55 7.52 -4.04 -2.68
N GLU A 56 6.45 -4.75 -2.35
CA GLU A 56 6.09 -6.02 -2.99
C GLU A 56 5.79 -5.86 -4.48
N ALA A 57 5.09 -4.79 -4.88
CA ALA A 57 4.80 -4.49 -6.28
C ALA A 57 6.10 -4.22 -7.07
N MET A 58 6.98 -3.41 -6.52
CA MET A 58 8.32 -3.15 -7.08
C MET A 58 9.12 -4.45 -7.24
N GLU A 59 9.10 -5.30 -6.21
CA GLU A 59 9.82 -6.58 -6.23
C GLU A 59 9.26 -7.55 -7.27
N ARG A 60 7.93 -7.58 -7.49
CA ARG A 60 7.30 -8.37 -8.57
C ARG A 60 7.79 -7.92 -9.95
N VAL A 61 7.79 -6.61 -10.22
CA VAL A 61 8.30 -6.05 -11.48
C VAL A 61 9.78 -6.38 -11.64
N ARG A 62 10.58 -6.23 -10.58
CA ARG A 62 12.01 -6.57 -10.60
C ARG A 62 12.26 -8.04 -10.92
N LYS A 63 11.49 -8.96 -10.33
CA LYS A 63 11.57 -10.40 -10.61
C LYS A 63 11.18 -10.72 -12.05
N SER A 64 10.11 -10.12 -12.57
CA SER A 64 9.67 -10.27 -13.96
C SER A 64 10.72 -9.77 -14.96
N LEU A 65 11.35 -8.64 -14.67
CA LEU A 65 12.45 -8.12 -15.50
C LEU A 65 13.71 -8.99 -15.39
N ARG A 66 14.00 -9.56 -14.22
CA ARG A 66 15.14 -10.48 -14.03
C ARG A 66 15.00 -11.78 -14.82
N SER A 67 13.79 -12.25 -15.09
CA SER A 67 13.56 -13.43 -15.93
C SER A 67 13.81 -13.18 -17.42
N SER A 68 13.67 -11.95 -17.90
CA SER A 68 13.86 -11.60 -19.31
C SER A 68 15.26 -11.08 -19.67
N LEU A 69 16.17 -10.95 -18.70
CA LEU A 69 17.48 -10.31 -18.90
C LEU A 69 18.67 -11.27 -18.97
N GLN A 70 19.67 -10.89 -19.75
CA GLN A 70 20.94 -11.60 -19.87
C GLN A 70 21.76 -11.58 -18.56
N PRO A 71 22.65 -12.59 -18.32
CA PRO A 71 23.41 -12.74 -17.07
C PRO A 71 24.22 -11.50 -16.65
N LYS A 72 24.73 -10.71 -17.60
CA LYS A 72 25.48 -9.47 -17.34
C LYS A 72 24.58 -8.38 -16.74
N GLN A 73 23.37 -8.21 -17.26
CA GLN A 73 22.39 -7.24 -16.77
C GLN A 73 21.75 -7.66 -15.43
N ARG A 74 21.65 -8.98 -15.17
CA ARG A 74 21.14 -9.51 -13.88
C ARG A 74 22.02 -9.13 -12.68
N ARG A 75 23.34 -8.99 -12.87
CA ARG A 75 24.28 -8.55 -11.82
C ARG A 75 24.08 -7.07 -11.47
N THR A 76 23.90 -6.21 -12.48
CA THR A 76 23.61 -4.77 -12.29
C THR A 76 22.30 -4.57 -11.51
N LEU A 77 21.24 -5.31 -11.87
CA LEU A 77 19.93 -5.23 -11.21
C LEU A 77 19.90 -5.72 -9.75
N MET A 78 20.87 -6.53 -9.32
CA MET A 78 21.01 -6.86 -7.90
C MET A 78 21.56 -5.68 -7.10
N HIS A 79 22.51 -4.94 -7.66
CA HIS A 79 23.10 -3.75 -7.03
C HIS A 79 22.10 -2.59 -6.95
N ASP A 80 21.24 -2.45 -7.96
CA ASP A 80 20.26 -1.36 -8.03
C ASP A 80 19.04 -1.55 -7.10
N ARG A 81 18.88 -2.73 -6.47
CA ARG A 81 17.74 -3.02 -5.57
C ARG A 81 17.60 -1.95 -4.48
N PHE A 82 18.70 -1.56 -3.84
CA PHE A 82 18.68 -0.56 -2.77
C PHE A 82 18.38 0.86 -3.27
N ILE A 83 18.62 1.12 -4.56
CA ILE A 83 18.28 2.39 -5.21
C ILE A 83 16.77 2.43 -5.50
N LEU A 84 16.20 1.33 -5.99
CA LEU A 84 14.77 1.21 -6.28
C LEU A 84 13.88 1.34 -5.03
N LEU A 85 14.38 0.95 -3.88
CA LEU A 85 13.67 1.04 -2.59
C LEU A 85 13.89 2.39 -1.88
N LYS A 86 14.84 3.21 -2.35
CA LYS A 86 15.08 4.53 -1.76
C LYS A 86 14.03 5.53 -2.24
N ARG A 87 13.61 6.39 -1.31
CA ARG A 87 12.73 7.51 -1.62
C ARG A 87 13.45 8.47 -2.57
N GLN A 88 12.76 8.96 -3.61
CA GLN A 88 13.35 9.84 -4.64
C GLN A 88 14.12 11.04 -4.05
N LYS A 89 13.58 11.67 -3.00
CA LYS A 89 14.22 12.80 -2.30
C LYS A 89 15.51 12.46 -1.54
N MET A 90 15.78 11.17 -1.30
CA MET A 90 17.00 10.64 -0.68
C MET A 90 18.01 10.10 -1.71
N LEU A 91 17.73 10.25 -3.00
CA LEU A 91 18.66 9.89 -4.07
C LEU A 91 19.59 11.09 -4.33
N LEU A 92 20.90 10.86 -4.26
CA LEU A 92 21.89 11.88 -4.63
C LEU A 92 21.76 12.21 -6.13
N PRO A 93 21.81 13.49 -6.54
CA PRO A 93 21.50 13.93 -7.90
C PRO A 93 22.40 13.33 -8.99
N LYS A 94 23.60 12.83 -8.63
CA LYS A 94 24.54 12.22 -9.57
C LYS A 94 24.17 10.79 -10.01
N ARG A 95 23.24 10.10 -9.33
CA ARG A 95 22.89 8.69 -9.61
C ARG A 95 21.54 8.51 -10.33
N CYS A 96 20.75 9.59 -10.46
CA CYS A 96 19.42 9.58 -11.07
C CYS A 96 19.38 9.73 -12.60
N ARG A 97 20.51 9.98 -13.26
CA ARG A 97 20.46 10.46 -14.66
C ARG A 97 20.15 9.37 -15.70
N ASN A 98 20.44 8.09 -15.40
CA ASN A 98 20.43 7.04 -16.44
C ASN A 98 19.60 5.78 -16.10
N SER A 99 18.89 5.73 -14.97
CA SER A 99 18.05 4.57 -14.65
C SER A 99 16.68 4.97 -14.10
N LEU A 100 15.71 4.92 -15.02
CA LEU A 100 14.31 4.52 -14.84
C LEU A 100 13.24 5.65 -14.74
N PRO A 101 12.20 5.58 -15.58
CA PRO A 101 10.94 6.33 -15.42
C PRO A 101 10.01 5.72 -14.36
N PHE A 102 10.48 4.76 -13.54
CA PHE A 102 9.63 3.93 -12.68
C PHE A 102 9.10 4.60 -11.40
N CYS A 103 9.52 5.83 -11.09
CA CYS A 103 9.10 6.51 -9.87
C CYS A 103 7.60 6.89 -9.86
N GLY A 104 6.91 6.91 -11.01
CA GLY A 104 5.49 7.24 -11.13
C GLY A 104 4.51 6.07 -10.95
N VAL A 105 4.98 4.83 -11.05
CA VAL A 105 4.09 3.64 -11.13
C VAL A 105 3.39 3.34 -9.80
N CYS A 106 4.07 3.59 -8.67
CA CYS A 106 3.51 3.33 -7.34
C CYS A 106 2.29 4.20 -7.01
N ILE A 107 2.30 5.48 -7.39
CA ILE A 107 1.18 6.38 -7.10
C ILE A 107 0.01 6.13 -8.05
N ALA A 108 0.26 5.91 -9.34
CA ALA A 108 -0.79 5.65 -10.33
C ALA A 108 -1.50 4.30 -10.13
N PHE A 109 -0.75 3.23 -9.80
CA PHE A 109 -1.33 1.92 -9.48
C PHE A 109 -2.16 1.97 -8.19
N TYR A 110 -1.67 2.70 -7.18
CA TYR A 110 -2.40 2.90 -5.94
C TYR A 110 -3.66 3.72 -6.17
N ARG A 111 -3.60 4.85 -6.88
CA ARG A 111 -4.76 5.72 -7.15
C ARG A 111 -5.86 5.00 -7.92
N SER A 112 -5.51 4.14 -8.88
CA SER A 112 -6.48 3.34 -9.65
C SER A 112 -7.13 2.24 -8.81
N ARG A 113 -6.34 1.50 -8.03
CA ARG A 113 -6.84 0.43 -7.13
C ARG A 113 -7.59 0.99 -5.92
N TRP A 114 -7.21 2.16 -5.42
CA TRP A 114 -7.86 2.87 -4.32
C TRP A 114 -9.20 3.48 -4.77
N ASN A 115 -9.27 4.10 -5.96
CA ASN A 115 -10.53 4.57 -6.53
C ASN A 115 -11.51 3.42 -6.80
N SER A 116 -11.04 2.29 -7.33
CA SER A 116 -11.89 1.12 -7.60
C SER A 116 -12.44 0.46 -6.32
N ARG A 117 -11.72 0.57 -5.20
CA ARG A 117 -11.96 -0.27 -4.00
C ARG A 117 -12.44 0.50 -2.76
N TYR A 118 -12.18 1.81 -2.66
CA TYR A 118 -12.44 2.61 -1.47
C TYR A 118 -13.30 3.87 -1.68
N ARG A 119 -13.45 4.36 -2.93
CA ARG A 119 -14.34 5.49 -3.27
C ARG A 119 -15.62 4.99 -3.96
N ARG A 120 -16.55 4.51 -3.13
CA ARG A 120 -18.00 4.37 -3.42
C ARG A 120 -18.69 4.74 -2.11
N THR A 121 -18.97 6.02 -1.94
CA THR A 121 -19.85 6.70 -0.98
C THR A 121 -19.50 8.18 -1.16
N ASP A 122 -19.95 8.74 -2.28
CA ASP A 122 -20.62 10.03 -2.26
C ASP A 122 -22.12 9.69 -2.39
#